data_AF-A0A315EHH9-F1
#
_entry.id   AF-A0A315EHH9-F1
#
_cell.length_a   1.000
_cell.length_b   1.000
_cell.length_c   1.000
_cell.angle_alpha   90.00
_cell.angle_beta   90.00
_cell.angle_gamma   90.00
#
_symmetry.space_group_name_H-M   'P 1'
#
loop_
_entity.id
_entity.type
_entity.pdbx_description
1 polymer ?
#
loop_
_entity_poly.entity_id
_entity_poly.type
_entity_poly.pdbx_seq_one_letter_code
_entity_poly.pdbx_strand_id
1 'polypeptide(L)'
;MVTLYLLEELNAQLRPIILRMRPGTRVVSNSFSMGDWEPDQVIRVGSHTGYLWTVPAVAAGQWALQGLDRRGPALLQLTQRHQRLGGSLAWGSQVQPLLGTRIDGAQLHFSFINADGQLQAAKLQVQGQNLTGELVGPYGMVEIQPEVVKVSGQKVAD
;
A
#
# COMPACT_ATOMS: atom_id res chain seq x y z
N MET A 1 1.00 -17.76 8.59
CA MET A 1 0.47 -18.23 7.29
C MET A 1 -0.84 -18.95 7.58
N VAL A 2 -1.87 -18.73 6.75
CA VAL A 2 -3.16 -19.41 6.86
C VAL A 2 -3.41 -20.16 5.55
N THR A 3 -3.89 -21.40 5.63
CA THR A 3 -4.27 -22.21 4.47
C THR A 3 -5.76 -22.53 4.55
N LEU A 4 -6.51 -22.27 3.49
CA LEU A 4 -7.95 -22.46 3.42
C LEU A 4 -8.30 -23.56 2.40
N TYR A 5 -9.25 -24.41 2.78
CA TYR A 5 -9.85 -25.46 1.94
C TYR A 5 -11.37 -25.47 2.15
N LEU A 6 -12.00 -24.33 1.87
CA LEU A 6 -13.41 -24.08 2.13
C LEU A 6 -14.07 -23.52 0.86
N LEU A 7 -15.37 -23.76 0.73
CA LEU A 7 -16.20 -23.20 -0.34
C LEU A 7 -16.12 -21.66 -0.33
N GLU A 8 -16.34 -21.04 -1.49
CA GLU A 8 -16.15 -19.60 -1.71
C GLU A 8 -16.98 -18.73 -0.75
N GLU A 9 -18.21 -19.11 -0.40
CA GLU A 9 -19.03 -18.35 0.56
C GLU A 9 -18.41 -18.32 1.97
N LEU A 10 -17.79 -19.43 2.39
CA LEU A 10 -17.19 -19.52 3.71
C LEU A 10 -15.85 -18.75 3.78
N ASN A 11 -15.09 -18.73 2.68
CA ASN A 11 -13.92 -17.86 2.57
C ASN A 11 -14.32 -16.38 2.67
N ALA A 12 -15.43 -15.98 2.05
CA ALA A 12 -15.95 -14.62 2.14
C ALA A 12 -16.38 -14.25 3.58
N GLN A 13 -16.99 -15.19 4.32
CA GLN A 13 -17.35 -14.98 5.73
C GLN A 13 -16.12 -14.87 6.65
N LEU A 14 -15.02 -15.54 6.34
CA LEU A 14 -13.78 -15.46 7.11
C LEU A 14 -12.97 -14.17 6.82
N ARG A 15 -13.21 -13.50 5.69
CA ARG A 15 -12.47 -12.31 5.28
C ARG A 15 -12.39 -11.21 6.35
N PRO A 16 -13.48 -10.81 7.04
CA PRO A 16 -13.39 -9.78 8.09
C PRO A 16 -12.46 -10.17 9.24
N ILE A 17 -12.33 -11.46 9.55
CA ILE A 17 -11.42 -11.97 10.58
C ILE A 17 -9.98 -11.96 10.05
N ILE A 18 -9.78 -12.41 8.81
CA ILE A 18 -8.46 -12.44 8.15
C ILE A 18 -7.88 -11.03 8.02
N LEU A 19 -8.69 -10.04 7.63
CA LEU A 19 -8.24 -8.65 7.49
C LEU A 19 -7.84 -7.99 8.82
N ARG A 20 -8.20 -8.57 9.97
CA ARG A 20 -7.78 -8.12 11.31
C ARG A 20 -6.46 -8.76 11.77
N MET A 21 -5.91 -9.70 11.02
CA MET A 21 -4.62 -10.30 11.33
C MET A 21 -3.47 -9.30 11.14
N ARG A 22 -2.27 -9.68 11.60
CA ARG A 22 -1.07 -8.85 11.43
C ARG A 22 -0.83 -8.56 9.94
N PRO A 23 -0.59 -7.29 9.55
CA PRO A 23 -0.22 -6.95 8.18
C PRO A 23 0.97 -7.79 7.69
N GLY A 24 0.93 -8.21 6.43
CA GLY A 24 1.90 -9.15 5.86
C GLY A 24 1.58 -10.63 6.09
N THR A 25 0.52 -10.96 6.85
CA THR A 25 0.07 -12.35 6.98
C THR A 25 -0.33 -12.89 5.61
N ARG A 26 0.34 -13.96 5.17
CA ARG A 26 0.01 -14.68 3.94
C ARG A 26 -1.15 -15.63 4.15
N VAL A 27 -2.10 -15.57 3.23
CA VAL A 27 -3.29 -16.41 3.19
C VAL A 27 -3.31 -17.13 1.85
N VAL A 28 -3.36 -18.45 1.89
CA VAL A 28 -3.35 -19.30 0.70
C VAL A 28 -4.66 -20.06 0.65
N SER A 29 -5.31 -20.07 -0.50
CA SER A 29 -6.48 -20.91 -0.77
C SER A 29 -6.20 -21.84 -1.93
N ASN A 30 -6.67 -23.08 -1.82
CA ASN A 30 -6.66 -24.03 -2.91
C ASN A 30 -8.05 -24.05 -3.56
N SER A 31 -8.09 -23.86 -4.88
CA SER A 31 -9.26 -23.93 -5.76
C SER A 31 -10.32 -22.83 -5.62
N PHE A 32 -10.41 -22.11 -4.49
CA PHE A 32 -11.47 -21.13 -4.26
C PHE A 32 -10.95 -19.71 -4.00
N SER A 33 -11.63 -18.71 -4.58
CA SER A 33 -11.34 -17.28 -4.40
C SER A 33 -11.90 -16.72 -3.08
N MET A 34 -11.72 -15.42 -2.82
CA MET A 34 -12.31 -14.69 -1.69
C MET A 34 -13.37 -13.65 -2.13
N GLY A 35 -14.04 -13.91 -3.26
CA GLY A 35 -15.02 -13.01 -3.84
C GLY A 35 -14.38 -11.71 -4.34
N ASP A 36 -14.81 -10.56 -3.80
CA ASP A 36 -14.37 -9.23 -4.22
C ASP A 36 -12.98 -8.81 -3.70
N TRP A 37 -12.32 -9.67 -2.91
CA TRP A 37 -10.91 -9.49 -2.56
C TRP A 37 -10.04 -10.21 -3.58
N GLU A 38 -9.49 -9.43 -4.52
CA GLU A 38 -8.60 -9.93 -5.56
C GLU A 38 -7.32 -10.53 -4.97
N PRO A 39 -6.82 -11.66 -5.49
CA PRO A 39 -5.57 -12.28 -5.05
C PRO A 39 -4.36 -11.47 -5.52
N ASP A 40 -3.30 -11.47 -4.71
CA ASP A 40 -2.01 -10.89 -5.09
C ASP A 40 -1.28 -11.78 -6.09
N GLN A 41 -1.45 -13.10 -5.99
CA GLN A 41 -0.91 -14.07 -6.95
C GLN A 41 -1.89 -15.21 -7.21
N VAL A 42 -1.87 -15.68 -8.45
CA VAL A 42 -2.61 -16.87 -8.91
C VAL A 42 -1.62 -17.83 -9.53
N ILE A 43 -1.59 -19.07 -9.02
CA ILE A 43 -0.72 -20.13 -9.52
C ILE A 43 -1.61 -21.24 -10.07
N ARG A 44 -1.35 -21.69 -11.30
CA ARG A 44 -2.10 -22.78 -11.93
C ARG A 44 -1.18 -23.96 -12.20
N VAL A 45 -1.55 -25.14 -11.72
CA VAL A 45 -0.79 -26.39 -11.89
C VAL A 45 -1.76 -27.51 -12.29
N GLY A 46 -1.71 -27.94 -13.55
CA GLY A 46 -2.69 -28.87 -14.10
C GLY A 46 -4.12 -28.32 -13.99
N SER A 47 -5.03 -29.09 -13.38
CA SER A 47 -6.40 -28.67 -13.07
C SER A 47 -6.54 -27.90 -11.74
N HIS A 48 -5.45 -27.70 -10.99
CA HIS A 48 -5.48 -27.03 -9.70
C HIS A 48 -5.11 -25.55 -9.82
N THR A 49 -5.81 -24.70 -9.07
CA THR A 49 -5.50 -23.27 -8.95
C THR A 49 -5.23 -22.93 -7.49
N GLY A 50 -4.09 -22.34 -7.21
CA GLY A 50 -3.74 -21.75 -5.92
C GLY A 50 -3.89 -20.23 -5.97
N TYR A 51 -4.43 -19.65 -4.91
CA TYR A 51 -4.57 -18.21 -4.74
C TYR A 51 -3.82 -17.76 -3.50
N LEU A 52 -3.11 -16.64 -3.59
CA LEU A 52 -2.36 -16.05 -2.48
C LEU A 52 -2.83 -14.60 -2.27
N TRP A 53 -3.09 -14.28 -1.01
CA TRP A 53 -3.33 -12.92 -0.52
C TRP A 53 -2.35 -12.60 0.61
N THR A 54 -2.09 -11.31 0.75
CA THR A 54 -1.31 -10.72 1.83
C THR A 54 -2.20 -9.73 2.55
N VAL A 55 -2.40 -9.92 3.85
CA VAL A 55 -3.20 -9.01 4.66
C VAL A 55 -2.58 -7.61 4.62
N PRO A 56 -3.26 -6.59 4.09
CA PRO A 56 -2.73 -5.24 3.99
C PRO A 56 -2.85 -4.51 5.33
N ALA A 57 -1.95 -3.59 5.63
CA ALA A 57 -2.11 -2.65 6.72
C ALA A 57 -3.24 -1.67 6.43
N VAL A 58 -3.88 -1.16 7.48
CA VAL A 58 -4.93 -0.15 7.37
C VAL A 58 -4.28 1.22 7.22
N ALA A 59 -4.21 1.71 5.98
CA ALA A 59 -3.60 2.98 5.62
C ALA A 59 -4.63 4.08 5.28
N ALA A 60 -5.93 3.74 5.16
CA ALA A 60 -6.99 4.73 4.95
C ALA A 60 -7.00 5.83 6.02
N GLY A 61 -7.31 7.05 5.59
CA GLY A 61 -7.40 8.24 6.43
C GLY A 61 -6.48 9.37 5.96
N GLN A 62 -6.37 10.39 6.80
CA GLN A 62 -5.51 11.55 6.58
C GLN A 62 -4.18 11.41 7.31
N TRP A 63 -3.11 11.82 6.66
CA TRP A 63 -1.76 11.75 7.18
C TRP A 63 -1.03 13.07 6.92
N ALA A 64 -0.37 13.61 7.95
CA ALA A 64 0.57 14.70 7.78
C ALA A 64 1.96 14.11 7.51
N LEU A 65 2.49 14.37 6.31
CA LEU A 65 3.79 13.89 5.85
C LEU A 65 4.84 15.00 5.86
N GLN A 66 6.09 14.62 6.11
CA GLN A 66 7.27 15.48 6.06
C GLN A 66 8.35 14.79 5.23
N GLY A 67 9.19 15.57 4.55
CA GLY A 67 10.33 15.06 3.78
C GLY A 67 9.99 14.58 2.35
N LEU A 68 8.76 14.79 1.86
CA LEU A 68 8.40 14.44 0.47
C LEU A 68 8.96 15.41 -0.57
N ASP A 69 9.06 16.70 -0.25
CA ASP A 69 9.44 17.74 -1.19
C ASP A 69 9.99 18.96 -0.42
N ARG A 70 10.74 19.82 -1.09
CA ARG A 70 11.24 21.10 -0.56
C ARG A 70 10.11 22.07 -0.20
N ARG A 71 8.90 21.84 -0.74
CA ARG A 71 7.67 22.59 -0.40
C ARG A 71 7.24 22.46 1.07
N GLY A 72 7.82 21.51 1.83
CA GLY A 72 7.49 21.31 3.24
C GLY A 72 6.41 20.25 3.45
N PRO A 73 5.67 20.32 4.58
CA PRO A 73 4.73 19.27 4.97
C PRO A 73 3.58 19.14 3.98
N ALA A 74 3.15 17.90 3.74
CA ALA A 74 2.05 17.56 2.85
C ALA A 74 0.94 16.85 3.62
N LEU A 75 -0.32 17.09 3.23
CA LEU A 75 -1.45 16.29 3.68
C LEU A 75 -1.75 15.19 2.66
N LEU A 76 -1.60 13.95 3.08
CA LEU A 76 -1.92 12.76 2.31
C LEU A 76 -3.31 12.25 2.72
N GLN A 77 -4.24 12.20 1.77
CA GLN A 77 -5.54 11.56 1.96
C GLN A 77 -5.53 10.21 1.24
N LEU A 78 -5.77 9.12 1.98
CA LEU A 78 -5.88 7.77 1.42
C LEU A 78 -7.29 7.22 1.54
N THR A 79 -7.75 6.61 0.45
CA THR A 79 -8.89 5.69 0.44
C THR A 79 -8.36 4.29 0.16
N GLN A 80 -8.97 3.29 0.79
CA GLN A 80 -8.48 1.91 0.72
C GLN A 80 -9.63 0.93 0.54
N ARG A 81 -9.44 -0.03 -0.37
CA ARG A 81 -10.25 -1.24 -0.50
C ARG A 81 -9.29 -2.42 -0.60
N HIS A 82 -9.20 -3.19 0.48
CA HIS A 82 -8.22 -4.28 0.62
C HIS A 82 -6.79 -3.77 0.35
N GLN A 83 -6.08 -4.33 -0.63
CA GLN A 83 -4.72 -3.92 -1.03
C GLN A 83 -4.69 -2.77 -2.06
N ARG A 84 -5.86 -2.39 -2.61
CA ARG A 84 -5.99 -1.30 -3.59
C ARG A 84 -6.17 0.01 -2.84
N LEU A 85 -5.29 0.97 -3.12
CA LEU A 85 -5.34 2.30 -2.52
C LEU A 85 -5.50 3.35 -3.62
N GLY A 86 -6.18 4.43 -3.26
CA GLY A 86 -6.21 5.68 -4.01
C GLY A 86 -6.01 6.83 -3.06
N GLY A 87 -5.89 8.04 -3.60
CA GLY A 87 -5.72 9.20 -2.74
C GLY A 87 -5.22 10.43 -3.46
N SER A 88 -5.02 11.47 -2.66
CA SER A 88 -4.46 12.74 -3.09
C SER A 88 -3.41 13.22 -2.09
N LEU A 89 -2.53 14.08 -2.60
CA LEU A 89 -1.51 14.76 -1.82
C LEU A 89 -1.74 16.26 -1.95
N ALA A 90 -1.73 16.97 -0.84
CA ALA A 90 -1.97 18.40 -0.78
C ALA A 90 -0.80 19.14 -0.12
N TRP A 91 -0.33 20.21 -0.76
CA TRP A 91 0.59 21.19 -0.17
C TRP A 91 -0.12 22.55 -0.15
N GLY A 92 -0.60 22.97 1.02
CA GLY A 92 -1.45 24.16 1.13
C GLY A 92 -2.71 24.03 0.27
N SER A 93 -2.87 24.93 -0.71
CA SER A 93 -4.00 24.92 -1.65
C SER A 93 -3.80 24.03 -2.88
N GLN A 94 -2.57 23.55 -3.13
CA GLN A 94 -2.27 22.70 -4.30
C GLN A 94 -2.58 21.24 -3.97
N VAL A 95 -3.50 20.63 -4.71
CA VAL A 95 -3.88 19.22 -4.57
C VAL A 95 -3.55 18.47 -5.85
N GLN A 96 -2.95 17.28 -5.72
CA GLN A 96 -2.70 16.38 -6.85
C GLN A 96 -3.12 14.95 -6.52
N PRO A 97 -3.54 14.15 -7.52
CA PRO A 97 -3.79 12.73 -7.32
C PRO A 97 -2.49 11.96 -7.11
N LEU A 98 -2.55 10.88 -6.33
CA LEU A 98 -1.46 9.92 -6.25
C LEU A 98 -1.46 9.00 -7.49
N LEU A 99 -0.26 8.58 -7.89
CA LEU A 99 -0.04 7.67 -9.02
C LEU A 99 0.48 6.33 -8.51
N GLY A 100 0.02 5.22 -9.10
CA GLY A 100 0.54 3.88 -8.80
C GLY A 100 0.40 3.42 -7.34
N THR A 101 -0.56 3.98 -6.60
CA THR A 101 -0.74 3.73 -5.18
C THR A 101 -1.09 2.26 -4.91
N ARG A 102 -0.31 1.61 -4.05
CA ARG A 102 -0.53 0.22 -3.64
C ARG A 102 0.00 -0.02 -2.24
N ILE A 103 -0.46 -1.08 -1.60
CA ILE A 103 0.10 -1.55 -0.34
C ILE A 103 0.41 -3.05 -0.42
N ASP A 104 1.61 -3.41 0.03
CA ASP A 104 2.09 -4.80 0.07
C ASP A 104 2.38 -5.15 1.53
N GLY A 105 1.45 -5.87 2.17
CA GLY A 105 1.48 -6.04 3.62
C GLY A 105 1.41 -4.68 4.31
N ALA A 106 2.51 -4.24 4.94
CA ALA A 106 2.60 -2.93 5.59
C ALA A 106 3.45 -1.91 4.82
N GLN A 107 3.92 -2.23 3.61
CA GLN A 107 4.67 -1.30 2.75
C GLN A 107 3.71 -0.58 1.80
N LEU A 108 3.54 0.73 2.02
CA LEU A 108 2.82 1.65 1.15
C LEU A 108 3.77 2.16 0.07
N HIS A 109 3.31 2.11 -1.17
CA HIS A 109 4.00 2.67 -2.33
C HIS A 109 3.07 3.63 -3.05
N PHE A 110 3.58 4.79 -3.45
CA PHE A 110 2.90 5.72 -4.36
C PHE A 110 3.90 6.62 -5.06
N SER A 111 3.45 7.26 -6.12
CA SER A 111 4.20 8.26 -6.85
C SER A 111 3.42 9.57 -6.96
N PHE A 112 4.15 10.67 -7.12
CA PHE A 112 3.62 12.03 -7.21
C PHE A 112 4.57 12.91 -8.04
N ILE A 113 4.11 14.08 -8.45
CA ILE A 113 4.93 15.08 -9.14
C ILE A 113 5.43 16.12 -8.14
N ASN A 114 6.76 16.27 -8.04
CA ASN A 114 7.38 17.27 -7.16
C ASN A 114 7.27 18.70 -7.74
N ALA A 115 7.78 19.69 -7.00
CA ALA A 115 7.78 21.09 -7.44
C ALA A 115 8.54 21.33 -8.76
N ASP A 116 9.55 20.50 -9.04
CA ASP A 116 10.37 20.57 -10.25
C ASP A 116 9.71 19.87 -11.46
N GLY A 117 8.48 19.36 -11.31
CA GLY A 117 7.75 18.66 -12.37
C GLY A 117 8.21 17.21 -12.60
N GLN A 118 9.02 16.65 -11.70
CA GLN A 118 9.57 15.30 -11.80
C GLN A 118 8.70 14.28 -11.07
N LEU A 119 8.56 13.09 -11.65
CA LEU A 119 7.92 11.95 -11.00
C LEU A 119 8.83 11.42 -9.88
N GLN A 120 8.34 11.49 -8.65
CA GLN A 120 8.96 10.92 -7.46
C GLN A 120 8.16 9.70 -7.00
N ALA A 121 8.83 8.73 -6.39
CA ALA A 121 8.19 7.59 -5.75
C ALA A 121 8.50 7.58 -4.26
N ALA A 122 7.53 7.25 -3.43
CA ALA A 122 7.71 7.06 -1.99
C ALA A 122 7.50 5.58 -1.65
N LYS A 123 8.35 5.05 -0.77
CA LYS A 123 8.18 3.74 -0.14
C LYS A 123 8.12 3.94 1.37
N LEU A 124 6.93 3.77 1.94
CA LEU A 124 6.66 4.02 3.36
C LEU A 124 6.20 2.75 4.05
N GLN A 125 6.56 2.60 5.31
CA GLN A 125 6.14 1.54 6.22
C GLN A 125 5.02 2.07 7.11
N VAL A 126 3.86 1.42 7.07
CA VAL A 126 2.72 1.70 7.94
C VAL A 126 2.91 0.99 9.27
N GLN A 127 2.90 1.74 10.38
CA GLN A 127 2.98 1.20 11.74
C GLN A 127 2.01 1.93 12.67
N GLY A 128 0.79 1.39 12.78
CA GLY A 128 -0.27 2.01 13.57
C GLY A 128 -0.64 3.39 13.02
N GLN A 129 -0.31 4.44 13.78
CA GLN A 129 -0.56 5.83 13.40
C GLN A 129 0.65 6.53 12.78
N ASN A 130 1.74 5.80 12.51
CA ASN A 130 2.96 6.35 11.93
C ASN A 130 3.22 5.80 10.52
N LEU A 131 3.79 6.66 9.68
CA LEU A 131 4.40 6.33 8.40
C LEU A 131 5.88 6.69 8.46
N THR A 132 6.75 5.79 8.02
CA THR A 132 8.20 6.06 7.94
C THR A 132 8.79 5.40 6.71
N GLY A 133 9.73 6.03 6.04
CA GLY A 133 10.37 5.45 4.87
C GLY A 133 11.19 6.46 4.12
N GLU A 134 11.19 6.35 2.80
CA GLU A 134 12.09 7.13 1.95
C GLU A 134 11.46 7.44 0.59
N LEU A 135 11.98 8.48 -0.05
CA LEU A 135 11.81 8.66 -1.49
C LEU A 135 12.72 7.66 -2.20
N VAL A 136 12.14 6.91 -3.12
CA VAL A 136 12.86 6.03 -4.03
C VAL A 136 13.25 6.87 -5.23
N GLY A 137 14.55 6.97 -5.48
CA GLY A 137 15.08 7.66 -6.65
C GLY A 137 14.54 7.07 -7.96
N PRO A 138 14.62 7.81 -9.08
CA PRO A 138 14.15 7.31 -10.37
C PRO A 138 14.83 5.98 -10.71
N TYR A 139 14.05 5.00 -11.17
CA TYR A 139 14.59 3.72 -11.65
C TYR A 139 15.49 3.97 -12.88
N GLY A 140 16.80 3.79 -12.74
CA GLY A 140 17.80 3.93 -13.80
C GLY A 140 19.22 3.67 -13.29
N MET A 141 20.15 3.32 -14.18
CA MET A 141 21.58 3.27 -13.84
C MET A 141 22.06 4.70 -13.63
N VAL A 142 22.06 5.15 -12.37
CA VAL A 142 22.68 6.42 -11.99
C VAL A 142 24.09 6.07 -11.49
N GLU A 143 25.12 6.69 -12.06
CA GLU A 143 26.52 6.54 -11.60
C GLU A 143 26.69 6.94 -10.12
N ILE A 144 25.75 7.75 -9.60
CA ILE A 144 25.72 8.26 -8.24
C ILE A 144 24.44 7.78 -7.57
N GLN A 145 24.58 7.09 -6.44
CA GLN A 145 23.44 6.70 -5.63
C GLN A 145 22.75 7.96 -5.09
N PRO A 146 21.47 8.21 -5.41
CA PRO A 146 20.78 9.40 -4.94
C PRO A 146 20.71 9.38 -3.41
N GLU A 147 20.76 10.58 -2.81
CA GLU A 147 20.66 10.72 -1.36
C GLU A 147 19.32 10.15 -0.88
N VAL A 148 19.36 9.32 0.17
CA VAL A 148 18.16 8.73 0.76
C VAL A 148 17.41 9.83 1.50
N VAL A 149 16.35 10.34 0.86
CA VAL A 149 15.49 11.34 1.48
C VAL A 149 14.48 10.63 2.38
N LYS A 150 14.66 10.78 3.70
CA LYS A 150 13.74 10.20 4.68
C LYS A 150 12.39 10.90 4.65
N VAL A 151 11.33 10.09 4.71
CA VAL A 151 9.96 10.54 4.79
C VAL A 151 9.35 10.02 6.08
N SER A 152 8.66 10.89 6.81
CA SER A 152 7.92 10.51 8.00
C SER A 152 6.53 11.11 7.96
N GLY A 153 5.57 10.47 8.61
CA GLY A 153 4.25 11.03 8.77
C GLY A 153 3.47 10.44 9.93
N GLN A 154 2.44 11.17 10.32
CA GLN A 154 1.54 10.78 11.39
C GLN A 154 0.10 10.89 10.91
N LYS A 155 -0.74 9.99 11.38
CA LYS A 155 -2.16 10.04 11.11
C LYS A 155 -2.73 11.28 11.79
N VAL A 156 -3.50 12.06 11.03
CA VAL A 156 -4.25 13.19 11.60
C VAL A 156 -5.41 12.57 12.38
N ALA A 157 -5.55 12.93 13.65
CA ALA A 157 -6.69 12.49 14.44
C ALA A 157 -7.98 13.12 13.87
N ASP A 158 -9.03 12.31 13.75
CA ASP A 158 -10.38 12.78 13.43
C ASP A 158 -10.96 13.63 14.57
#